data_AF-A0A0X8KA64-F1
#
_entry.id   AF-A0A0X8KA64-F1
#
_cell.length_a   1.000
_cell.length_b   1.000
_cell.length_c   1.000
_cell.angle_alpha   90.00
_cell.angle_beta   90.00
_cell.angle_gamma   90.00
#
_symmetry.space_group_name_H-M   'P 1'
#
loop_
_entity.id
_entity.type
_entity.pdbx_description
1 polymer ?
#
loop_
_entity_poly.entity_id
_entity_poly.type
_entity_poly.pdbx_seq_one_letter_code
_entity_poly.pdbx_strand_id
1 'polypeptide(L)'
;MGKTATDAAADAFVAGLMVGFDRIADEKLTEKVDALEQRIVERLPKVVALPPMPVDVPEERLLDVKQVAAMLRCSPRAAQQLMDSGNLAYVLLDPSSNQRKVPYSWVVEYIHSLKRYTGKLREKKEVST
;
A
#
# COMPACT_ATOMS: atom_id res chain seq x y z
N MET A 1 -3.35 -55.72 -40.16
CA MET A 1 -2.92 -56.66 -39.10
C MET A 1 -3.57 -56.21 -37.81
N GLY A 2 -4.49 -57.01 -37.27
CA GLY A 2 -5.39 -56.61 -36.19
C GLY A 2 -4.74 -56.76 -34.82
N LYS A 3 -4.94 -55.77 -33.94
CA LYS A 3 -4.62 -55.88 -32.51
C LYS A 3 -5.21 -57.18 -31.96
N THR A 4 -4.37 -58.05 -31.42
CA THR A 4 -4.85 -59.26 -30.75
C THR A 4 -5.39 -58.90 -29.36
N ALA A 5 -6.25 -59.73 -28.79
CA ALA A 5 -6.82 -59.50 -27.45
C ALA A 5 -5.73 -59.34 -26.35
N THR A 6 -4.54 -59.89 -26.58
CA THR A 6 -3.36 -59.71 -25.73
C THR A 6 -2.80 -58.29 -25.75
N ASP A 7 -2.83 -57.61 -26.90
CA ASP A 7 -2.35 -56.23 -27.02
C ASP A 7 -3.30 -55.25 -26.32
N ALA A 8 -4.62 -55.49 -26.43
CA ALA A 8 -5.62 -54.71 -25.71
C ALA A 8 -5.53 -54.90 -24.18
N ALA A 9 -5.20 -56.11 -23.72
CA ALA A 9 -4.99 -56.40 -22.29
C ALA A 9 -3.69 -55.76 -21.77
N ALA A 10 -2.64 -55.75 -22.57
CA ALA A 10 -1.39 -55.05 -22.24
C ALA A 10 -1.59 -53.53 -22.17
N ASP A 11 -2.31 -52.94 -23.14
CA ASP A 11 -2.68 -51.51 -23.15
C ASP A 11 -3.49 -51.14 -21.88
N ALA A 12 -4.46 -51.97 -21.48
CA ALA A 12 -5.27 -51.75 -20.29
C ALA A 12 -4.46 -51.86 -18.98
N PHE A 13 -3.49 -52.77 -18.92
CA PHE A 13 -2.60 -52.92 -17.77
C PHE A 13 -1.65 -51.73 -17.62
N VAL A 14 -1.05 -51.26 -18.72
CA VAL A 14 -0.19 -50.08 -18.73
C VAL A 14 -0.98 -48.82 -18.35
N ALA A 15 -2.19 -48.66 -18.86
CA ALA A 15 -3.08 -47.57 -18.46
C ALA A 15 -3.40 -47.61 -16.95
N GLY A 16 -3.67 -48.80 -16.41
CA GLY A 16 -3.87 -48.98 -14.96
C GLY A 16 -2.66 -48.60 -14.12
N LEU A 17 -1.44 -48.92 -14.59
CA LEU A 17 -0.20 -48.51 -13.93
C LEU A 17 0.02 -47.00 -13.96
N MET A 18 -0.25 -46.34 -15.09
CA MET A 18 -0.09 -44.88 -15.19
C MET A 18 -1.03 -44.14 -14.24
N VAL A 19 -2.30 -44.57 -14.15
CA VAL A 19 -3.26 -44.02 -13.17
C VAL A 19 -2.80 -44.24 -11.72
N GLY A 20 -2.17 -45.38 -11.43
CA GLY A 20 -1.56 -45.65 -10.13
C GLY A 20 -0.39 -44.71 -9.80
N PHE A 21 0.46 -44.42 -10.79
CA PHE A 21 1.57 -43.47 -10.62
C PHE A 21 1.09 -42.03 -10.43
N ASP A 22 0.08 -41.59 -11.17
CA ASP A 22 -0.51 -40.26 -11.00
C ASP A 22 -1.10 -40.09 -9.60
N ARG A 23 -1.80 -41.11 -9.09
CA ARG A 23 -2.33 -41.10 -7.72
C ARG A 23 -1.22 -41.00 -6.66
N ILE A 24 -0.15 -41.76 -6.81
CA ILE A 24 1.00 -41.72 -5.88
C ILE A 24 1.72 -40.38 -5.96
N ALA A 25 1.79 -39.77 -7.15
CA ALA A 25 2.37 -38.44 -7.34
C ALA A 25 1.54 -37.36 -6.65
N ASP A 26 0.21 -37.42 -6.75
CA ASP A 26 -0.71 -36.50 -6.09
C ASP A 26 -0.68 -36.65 -4.56
N GLU A 27 -0.64 -37.89 -4.05
CA GLU A 27 -0.51 -38.16 -2.61
C GLU A 27 0.81 -37.61 -2.05
N LYS A 28 1.95 -37.85 -2.74
CA LYS A 28 3.25 -37.28 -2.34
C LYS A 28 3.33 -35.77 -2.48
N LEU A 29 2.60 -35.19 -3.43
CA LEU A 29 2.51 -33.73 -3.57
C LEU A 29 1.73 -33.14 -2.39
N THR A 30 0.62 -33.78 -2.02
CA THR A 30 -0.21 -33.38 -0.87
C THR A 30 0.58 -33.44 0.43
N GLU A 31 1.31 -34.54 0.69
CA GLU A 31 2.18 -34.66 1.88
C GLU A 31 3.26 -33.57 1.95
N LYS A 32 3.83 -33.18 0.81
CA LYS A 32 4.83 -32.10 0.74
C LYS A 32 4.22 -30.72 0.98
N VAL A 33 2.99 -30.50 0.50
CA VAL A 33 2.24 -29.26 0.73
C VAL A 33 1.88 -29.15 2.21
N ASP A 34 1.36 -30.20 2.83
CA ASP A 34 1.04 -30.21 4.26
C ASP A 34 2.28 -29.95 5.13
N ALA A 35 3.42 -30.58 4.79
CA ALA A 35 4.68 -30.33 5.49
C ALA A 35 5.21 -28.90 5.29
N LEU A 36 4.94 -28.28 4.12
CA LEU A 36 5.29 -26.89 3.86
C LEU A 36 4.37 -25.94 4.64
N GLU A 37 3.07 -26.22 4.71
CA GLU A 37 2.09 -25.46 5.49
C GLU A 37 2.47 -25.44 6.97
N GLN A 38 2.78 -26.60 7.56
CA GLN A 38 3.24 -26.67 8.95
C GLN A 38 4.49 -25.82 9.19
N ARG A 39 5.47 -25.88 8.28
CA ARG A 39 6.70 -25.07 8.36
C ARG A 39 6.45 -23.58 8.20
N ILE A 40 5.47 -23.19 7.39
CA ILE A 40 5.05 -21.78 7.21
C ILE A 40 4.39 -21.30 8.49
N VAL A 41 3.47 -22.07 9.07
CA VAL A 41 2.76 -21.74 10.31
C VAL A 41 3.74 -21.61 11.49
N GLU A 42 4.72 -22.50 11.63
CA GLU A 42 5.76 -22.40 12.67
C GLU A 42 6.68 -21.18 12.52
N ARG A 43 6.90 -20.71 11.29
CA ARG A 43 7.77 -19.56 10.99
C ARG A 43 7.03 -18.23 10.95
N LEU A 44 5.72 -18.23 10.74
CA LEU A 44 4.90 -17.02 10.68
C LEU A 44 5.08 -16.10 11.90
N PRO A 45 5.09 -16.60 13.15
CA PRO A 45 5.28 -15.75 14.33
C PRO A 45 6.64 -15.05 14.39
N LYS A 46 7.66 -15.59 13.70
CA LYS A 46 9.02 -15.01 13.64
C LYS A 46 9.15 -13.93 12.57
N VAL A 47 8.27 -13.94 11.57
CA VAL A 47 8.30 -13.01 10.41
C VAL A 47 7.23 -11.92 10.56
N VAL A 48 6.11 -12.24 11.20
CA VAL A 48 4.99 -11.32 11.47
C VAL A 48 5.14 -10.73 12.88
N ALA A 49 6.31 -10.17 13.18
CA ALA A 49 6.38 -9.13 14.19
C ALA A 49 5.79 -7.87 13.55
N LEU A 50 4.45 -7.80 13.47
CA LEU A 50 3.79 -6.55 13.11
C LEU A 50 4.25 -5.51 14.13
N PRO A 51 4.81 -4.36 13.69
CA PRO A 51 5.05 -3.28 14.61
C PRO A 51 3.72 -3.00 15.33
N PRO A 52 3.73 -2.73 16.65
CA PRO A 52 2.51 -2.37 17.36
C PRO A 52 1.82 -1.27 16.56
N MET A 53 0.50 -1.40 16.34
CA MET A 53 -0.27 -0.36 15.67
C MET A 53 0.12 0.98 16.30
N PRO A 54 0.50 2.00 15.51
CA PRO A 54 0.88 3.29 16.06
C PRO A 54 -0.21 3.76 17.02
N VAL A 55 0.21 4.09 18.25
CA VAL A 55 -0.66 4.18 19.44
C VAL A 55 -1.76 5.23 19.33
N ASP A 56 -1.65 6.18 18.41
CA ASP A 56 -2.74 7.05 18.02
C ASP A 56 -2.59 7.35 16.54
N VAL A 57 -3.60 7.06 15.72
CA VAL A 57 -3.76 7.81 14.46
C VAL A 57 -4.04 9.23 14.93
N PRO A 58 -3.15 10.20 14.72
CA PRO A 58 -3.41 11.56 15.20
C PRO A 58 -4.73 12.00 14.56
N GLU A 59 -5.74 12.25 15.39
CA GLU A 59 -7.03 12.75 14.92
C GLU A 59 -6.74 13.95 14.01
N GLU A 60 -7.39 13.95 12.84
CA GLU A 60 -7.12 14.96 11.82
C GLU A 60 -7.43 16.36 12.36
N ARG A 61 -6.37 17.05 12.80
CA ARG A 61 -6.50 18.35 13.43
C ARG A 61 -6.82 19.40 12.38
N LEU A 62 -7.99 20.03 12.54
CA LEU A 62 -8.35 21.22 11.80
C LEU A 62 -7.54 22.43 12.29
N LEU A 63 -6.69 22.96 11.42
CA LEU A 63 -5.86 24.12 11.68
C LEU A 63 -6.59 25.40 11.34
N ASP A 64 -6.44 26.43 12.18
CA ASP A 64 -6.82 27.79 11.81
C ASP A 64 -5.78 28.45 10.90
N VAL A 65 -6.13 29.58 10.30
CA VAL A 65 -5.24 30.32 9.38
C VAL A 65 -3.91 30.70 10.05
N LYS A 66 -3.89 30.97 11.36
CA LYS A 66 -2.66 31.32 12.09
C LYS A 66 -1.75 30.11 12.26
N GLN A 67 -2.31 28.94 12.55
CA GLN A 67 -1.62 27.67 12.66
C GLN A 67 -1.06 27.23 11.31
N VAL A 68 -1.85 27.37 10.23
CA VAL A 68 -1.38 27.12 8.85
C VAL A 68 -0.21 28.05 8.52
N ALA A 69 -0.32 29.35 8.82
CA ALA A 69 0.75 30.31 8.57
C ALA A 69 2.03 29.99 9.37
N ALA A 70 1.88 29.58 10.63
CA ALA A 70 3.01 29.14 11.46
C ALA A 70 3.70 27.91 10.87
N MET A 71 2.93 26.94 10.35
CA MET A 71 3.43 25.72 9.73
C MET A 71 4.17 26.01 8.40
N LEU A 72 3.62 26.91 7.58
CA LEU A 72 4.24 27.35 6.31
C LEU A 72 5.31 28.43 6.50
N ARG A 73 5.59 28.85 7.74
CA ARG A 73 6.51 29.94 8.07
C ARG A 73 6.24 31.23 7.27
N CYS A 74 4.97 31.58 7.09
CA CYS A 74 4.54 32.76 6.36
C CYS A 74 3.62 33.65 7.23
N SER A 75 3.21 34.80 6.70
CA SER A 75 2.24 35.66 7.39
C SER A 75 0.81 35.08 7.27
N PRO A 76 -0.09 35.32 8.25
CA PRO A 76 -1.49 34.89 8.14
C PRO A 76 -2.19 35.39 6.88
N ARG A 77 -1.82 36.59 6.41
CA ARG A 77 -2.32 37.16 5.15
C ARG A 77 -1.87 36.34 3.93
N ALA A 78 -0.62 35.90 3.90
CA ALA A 78 -0.12 35.05 2.82
C ALA A 78 -0.82 33.68 2.81
N ALA A 79 -1.02 33.08 4.00
CA ALA A 79 -1.80 31.84 4.12
C ALA A 79 -3.24 32.02 3.64
N GLN A 80 -3.90 33.13 4.01
CA GLN A 80 -5.24 33.46 3.52
C GLN A 80 -5.27 33.59 2.00
N GLN A 81 -4.26 34.24 1.40
CA GLN A 81 -4.17 34.41 -0.05
C GLN A 81 -3.99 33.08 -0.79
N LEU A 82 -3.27 32.12 -0.20
CA LEU A 82 -3.19 30.75 -0.75
C LEU A 82 -4.56 30.08 -0.80
N MET A 83 -5.38 30.30 0.23
CA MET A 83 -6.75 29.80 0.27
C MET A 83 -7.65 30.54 -0.72
N ASP A 84 -7.56 31.87 -0.81
CA ASP A 84 -8.33 32.70 -1.75
C ASP A 84 -8.02 32.37 -3.21
N SER A 85 -6.76 32.05 -3.50
CA SER A 85 -6.31 31.66 -4.85
C SER A 85 -6.61 30.20 -5.20
N GLY A 86 -7.16 29.42 -4.27
CA GLY A 86 -7.46 28.00 -4.47
C GLY A 86 -6.24 27.09 -4.44
N ASN A 87 -5.06 27.60 -4.10
CA ASN A 87 -3.83 26.80 -3.97
C ASN A 87 -3.84 25.92 -2.71
N LEU A 88 -4.61 26.31 -1.68
CA LEU A 88 -4.80 25.54 -0.47
C LEU A 88 -6.30 25.43 -0.17
N ALA A 89 -6.83 24.20 -0.26
CA ALA A 89 -8.23 23.93 0.07
C ALA A 89 -8.50 24.15 1.56
N TYR A 90 -9.73 24.54 1.89
CA TYR A 90 -10.18 24.74 3.27
C TYR A 90 -11.61 24.25 3.43
N VAL A 91 -11.97 24.00 4.69
CA VAL A 91 -13.31 23.64 5.15
C VAL A 91 -13.88 24.80 5.96
N LEU A 92 -15.20 25.00 5.84
CA LEU A 92 -15.96 25.86 6.72
C LEU A 92 -16.73 24.98 7.71
N LEU A 93 -16.62 25.28 9.01
CA LEU A 93 -17.35 24.53 10.04
C LEU A 93 -18.87 24.75 9.94
N ASP A 94 -19.26 25.98 9.58
CA ASP A 94 -20.65 26.34 9.28
C ASP A 94 -20.69 27.07 7.93
N PRO A 95 -21.73 26.88 7.10
CA PRO A 95 -21.86 27.56 5.80
C PRO A 95 -21.87 29.10 5.89
N SER A 96 -22.28 29.64 7.04
CA SER A 96 -22.31 31.09 7.32
C SER A 96 -21.05 31.59 8.03
N SER A 97 -20.15 30.70 8.43
CA SER A 97 -18.93 31.07 9.14
C SER A 97 -17.86 31.57 8.17
N ASN A 98 -17.18 32.65 8.55
CA ASN A 98 -15.99 33.14 7.86
C ASN A 98 -14.70 32.46 8.36
N GLN A 99 -14.80 31.49 9.27
CA GLN A 99 -13.64 30.80 9.83
C GLN A 99 -13.22 29.63 8.95
N ARG A 100 -12.18 29.86 8.15
CA ARG A 100 -11.54 28.82 7.34
C ARG A 100 -10.69 27.92 8.22
N LYS A 101 -10.87 26.61 8.04
CA LYS A 101 -10.07 25.56 8.68
C LYS A 101 -9.43 24.69 7.63
N VAL A 102 -8.20 24.24 7.87
CA VAL A 102 -7.50 23.34 6.94
C VAL A 102 -7.08 22.08 7.70
N PRO A 103 -7.43 20.89 7.21
CA PRO A 103 -6.90 19.64 7.76
C PRO A 103 -5.37 19.64 7.75
N TYR A 104 -4.74 19.16 8.83
CA TYR A 104 -3.28 19.10 8.93
C TYR A 104 -2.64 18.36 7.75
N SER A 105 -3.22 17.22 7.33
CA SER A 105 -2.71 16.42 6.21
C SER A 105 -2.62 17.23 4.92
N TRP A 106 -3.64 18.03 4.61
CA TRP A 106 -3.68 18.84 3.39
C TRP A 106 -2.59 19.91 3.35
N VAL A 107 -2.25 20.48 4.50
CA VAL A 107 -1.12 21.43 4.56
C VAL A 107 0.21 20.70 4.36
N VAL A 108 0.34 19.48 4.88
CA VAL A 108 1.54 18.63 4.65
C VAL A 108 1.64 18.23 3.17
N GLU A 109 0.54 17.80 2.55
CA GLU A 109 0.46 17.50 1.11
C GLU A 109 0.84 18.72 0.28
N TYR A 110 0.32 19.89 0.63
CA TYR A 110 0.70 21.15 -0.01
C TYR A 110 2.22 21.37 0.08
N ILE A 111 2.82 21.23 1.27
CA ILE A 111 4.28 21.37 1.44
C ILE A 111 5.04 20.37 0.55
N HIS A 112 4.58 19.13 0.45
CA HIS A 112 5.24 18.13 -0.38
C HIS A 112 5.07 18.35 -1.88
N SER A 113 3.99 19.02 -2.30
CA SER A 113 3.76 19.41 -3.70
C SER A 113 4.62 20.60 -4.15
N LEU A 114 5.20 21.37 -3.22
CA LEU A 114 6.06 22.50 -3.56
C LEU A 114 7.35 22.04 -4.24
N LYS A 115 7.71 22.74 -5.31
CA LYS A 115 9.00 22.57 -5.98
C LYS A 115 10.13 22.82 -4.99
N ARG A 116 11.06 21.87 -4.92
CA ARG A 116 12.26 21.96 -4.09
C ARG A 116 13.38 22.59 -4.91
N TYR A 117 14.08 23.53 -4.31
CA TYR A 117 15.20 24.21 -4.95
C TYR A 117 16.45 24.10 -4.07
N THR A 118 17.62 24.08 -4.71
CA THR A 118 18.93 24.10 -4.05
C THR A 118 19.81 25.22 -4.60
N GLY A 119 20.82 25.65 -3.84
CA GLY A 119 21.73 26.76 -4.17
C GLY A 119 21.24 28.13 -3.72
N LYS A 120 21.92 29.20 -4.15
CA LYS A 120 21.54 30.59 -3.85
C LYS A 120 20.24 30.95 -4.59
N LEU A 121 19.42 31.84 -4.02
CA LEU A 121 18.11 32.19 -4.59
C LEU A 121 18.16 32.64 -6.06
N ARG A 122 19.18 33.41 -6.45
CA ARG A 122 19.38 33.91 -7.83
C ARG A 122 19.93 32.85 -8.79
N GLU A 123 20.51 31.77 -8.26
CA GLU A 123 21.16 30.68 -9.01
C GLU A 123 20.49 29.33 -8.68
N LYS A 124 19.22 29.38 -8.26
CA LYS A 124 18.53 28.23 -7.70
C LYS A 124 18.32 27.16 -8.77
N LYS A 125 18.58 25.92 -8.43
CA LYS A 125 18.33 24.75 -9.28
C LYS A 125 17.18 23.95 -8.68
N GLU A 126 16.20 23.61 -9.50
CA GLU A 126 15.11 22.72 -9.08
C GLU A 126 15.69 21.32 -8.84
N VAL A 127 15.31 20.70 -7.72
CA VAL A 127 15.71 19.34 -7.37
C VAL A 127 14.70 18.41 -8.03
N SER A 128 15.13 17.62 -9.01
CA SER A 128 14.29 16.55 -9.56
C SER A 128 14.05 15.52 -8.46
N THR A 129 12.79 15.35 -8.08
CA THR A 129 12.36 14.32 -7.13
C THR A 129 12.12 13.03 -7.89
#